data_AF-A0A352A9I3-F1
#
_entry.id   AF-A0A352A9I3-F1
#
_cell.length_a   1.000
_cell.length_b   1.000
_cell.length_c   1.000
_cell.angle_alpha   90.00
_cell.angle_beta   90.00
_cell.angle_gamma   90.00
#
_symmetry.space_group_name_H-M   'P 1'
#
loop_
_entity.id
_entity.type
_entity.pdbx_description
1 polymer ?
#
loop_
_entity_poly.entity_id
_entity_poly.type
_entity_poly.pdbx_seq_one_letter_code
_entity_poly.pdbx_strand_id
1 'polypeptide(L)'
;MSWIGGKKSLRELIVSLFPLYYERYIEVFGGGGWVLFHKPPGNDFEVYNDFNGLLTNLYRCVREKPNELIDALYFVLNSREDFDIVKEALARDSPESDVIRASYFYQLI
;
A
#
# COMPACT_ATOMS: atom_id res chain seq x y z
N MET A 1 7.26 1.99 -0.12
CA MET A 1 6.81 2.26 1.25
C MET A 1 7.63 1.46 2.23
N SER A 2 8.00 2.09 3.35
CA SER A 2 8.57 1.37 4.48
C SER A 2 7.41 0.73 5.25
N TRP A 3 7.56 -0.53 5.67
CA TRP A 3 6.54 -1.21 6.47
C TRP A 3 7.24 -2.09 7.49
N ILE A 4 6.76 -2.06 8.74
CA ILE A 4 7.31 -2.90 9.80
C ILE A 4 7.11 -4.37 9.39
N GLY A 5 8.19 -5.16 9.46
CA GLY A 5 8.18 -6.55 9.00
C GLY A 5 8.27 -6.74 7.49
N GLY A 6 8.52 -5.67 6.73
CA GLY A 6 8.63 -5.68 5.28
C GLY A 6 9.69 -6.65 4.76
N LYS A 7 9.28 -7.56 3.86
CA LYS A 7 10.13 -8.61 3.30
C LYS A 7 11.00 -8.14 2.13
N LYS A 8 11.32 -6.85 2.03
CA LYS A 8 12.06 -6.27 0.89
C LYS A 8 13.39 -6.99 0.63
N SER A 9 14.17 -7.27 1.67
CA SER A 9 15.47 -7.96 1.56
C SER A 9 15.34 -9.45 1.31
N LEU A 10 14.20 -10.05 1.65
CA LEU A 10 13.96 -11.49 1.54
C LEU A 10 13.12 -11.89 0.32
N ARG A 11 12.52 -10.93 -0.39
CA ARG A 11 11.56 -11.19 -1.47
C ARG A 11 12.12 -12.09 -2.58
N GLU A 12 13.39 -11.93 -2.94
CA GLU A 12 14.05 -12.77 -3.96
C GLU A 12 14.13 -14.23 -3.52
N LEU A 13 14.56 -14.46 -2.27
CA LEU A 13 14.60 -15.80 -1.68
C LEU A 13 13.20 -16.39 -1.52
N ILE A 14 12.22 -15.59 -1.10
CA ILE A 14 10.85 -16.08 -0.92
C ILE A 14 10.25 -16.53 -2.25
N VAL A 15 10.39 -15.70 -3.31
CA VAL A 15 9.85 -16.03 -4.63
C VAL A 15 10.58 -17.22 -5.25
N SER A 16 11.88 -17.41 -5.01
CA SER A 16 12.61 -18.58 -5.52
C SER A 16 12.19 -19.90 -4.85
N LEU A 17 11.56 -19.82 -3.68
CA LEU A 17 11.02 -20.98 -2.95
C LEU A 17 9.56 -21.27 -3.31
N PHE A 18 8.94 -20.52 -4.22
CA PHE A 18 7.58 -20.81 -4.67
C PHE A 18 7.52 -22.16 -5.41
N PRO A 19 6.36 -22.84 -5.37
CA PRO A 19 6.13 -23.99 -6.23
C PRO A 19 6.36 -23.63 -7.70
N LEU A 20 6.83 -24.61 -8.49
CA LEU A 20 7.01 -24.44 -9.94
C LEU A 20 5.69 -24.09 -10.65
N TYR A 21 4.55 -24.50 -10.08
CA TYR A 21 3.23 -24.22 -10.60
C TYR A 21 2.22 -24.00 -9.46
N TYR A 22 1.42 -22.95 -9.59
CA TYR A 22 0.28 -22.63 -8.74
C TYR A 22 -0.68 -21.71 -9.53
N GLU A 23 -1.99 -21.84 -9.27
CA GLU A 23 -3.01 -21.03 -9.97
C GLU A 23 -3.46 -19.81 -9.17
N ARG A 24 -3.18 -19.77 -7.86
CA ARG A 24 -3.61 -18.71 -6.95
C ARG A 24 -2.49 -18.34 -5.99
N TYR A 25 -2.31 -17.04 -5.82
CA TYR A 25 -1.44 -16.47 -4.80
C TYR A 25 -2.27 -15.64 -3.83
N ILE A 26 -2.16 -15.92 -2.54
CA ILE A 26 -2.95 -15.26 -1.50
C ILE A 26 -1.99 -14.68 -0.48
N GLU A 27 -1.86 -13.35 -0.45
CA GLU A 27 -1.09 -12.65 0.57
C GLU A 27 -2.04 -12.15 1.67
N VAL A 28 -2.21 -12.99 2.69
CA VAL A 28 -3.16 -12.78 3.79
C VAL A 28 -2.76 -11.60 4.69
N PHE A 29 -1.45 -11.37 4.84
CA PHE A 29 -0.85 -10.27 5.60
C PHE A 29 -0.03 -9.40 4.65
N GLY A 30 -0.75 -8.67 3.80
CA GLY A 30 -0.22 -7.97 2.65
C GLY A 30 0.86 -6.95 3.00
N GLY A 31 0.66 -6.17 4.07
CA GLY A 31 1.56 -5.07 4.44
C GLY A 31 1.93 -4.23 3.22
N GLY A 32 3.23 -4.00 3.03
CA GLY A 32 3.78 -3.28 1.88
C GLY A 32 3.80 -4.05 0.54
N GLY A 33 3.25 -5.27 0.46
CA GLY A 33 3.14 -6.06 -0.77
C GLY A 33 4.47 -6.50 -1.39
N TRP A 34 5.52 -6.64 -0.57
CA TRP A 34 6.89 -6.85 -1.07
C TRP A 34 7.08 -8.14 -1.86
N VAL A 35 6.26 -9.17 -1.59
CA VAL A 35 6.31 -10.45 -2.32
C VAL A 35 5.34 -10.39 -3.50
N LEU A 36 4.08 -9.99 -3.28
CA LEU A 36 3.08 -9.79 -4.35
C LEU A 36 3.61 -8.97 -5.53
N PHE A 37 4.20 -7.80 -5.29
CA PHE A 37 4.68 -6.94 -6.38
C PHE A 37 6.04 -7.34 -6.93
N HIS A 38 6.73 -8.30 -6.30
CA HIS A 38 8.02 -8.79 -6.77
C HIS A 38 7.91 -10.07 -7.59
N LYS A 39 6.95 -10.94 -7.29
CA LYS A 39 6.74 -12.16 -8.07
C LYS A 39 6.39 -11.80 -9.53
N PRO A 40 6.70 -12.66 -10.51
CA PRO A 40 6.27 -12.45 -11.89
C PRO A 40 4.73 -12.32 -11.98
N PRO A 41 4.21 -11.32 -12.71
CA PRO A 41 2.77 -11.15 -12.88
C PRO A 41 2.20 -12.11 -13.93
N GLY A 42 0.89 -12.39 -13.86
CA GLY A 42 0.11 -12.99 -14.95
C GLY A 42 0.06 -14.52 -15.02
N ASN A 43 0.70 -15.23 -14.08
CA ASN A 43 0.70 -16.70 -14.04
C ASN A 43 -0.37 -17.29 -13.10
N ASP A 44 -1.08 -16.45 -12.36
CA ASP A 44 -1.92 -16.82 -11.24
C ASP A 44 -2.98 -15.75 -10.94
N PHE A 45 -3.99 -16.13 -10.17
CA PHE A 45 -4.95 -15.21 -9.59
C PHE A 45 -4.46 -14.70 -8.23
N GLU A 46 -4.29 -13.39 -8.12
CA GLU A 46 -3.71 -12.72 -6.94
C GLU A 46 -4.80 -12.22 -5.99
N VAL A 47 -4.64 -12.51 -4.69
CA VAL A 47 -5.47 -11.99 -3.60
C VAL A 47 -4.58 -11.25 -2.62
N TYR A 48 -4.82 -9.94 -2.46
CA TYR A 48 -4.22 -9.13 -1.42
C TYR A 48 -5.23 -8.91 -0.29
N ASN A 49 -4.81 -9.19 0.94
CA ASN A 49 -5.57 -8.86 2.15
C ASN A 49 -4.65 -8.21 3.18
N ASP A 50 -5.16 -7.24 3.93
CA ASP A 50 -4.53 -6.74 5.14
C ASP A 50 -5.60 -6.28 6.13
N PHE A 51 -5.29 -6.32 7.42
CA PHE A 51 -6.21 -5.81 8.44
C PHE A 51 -6.31 -4.28 8.40
N ASN A 52 -5.22 -3.60 8.02
CA ASN A 52 -5.20 -2.15 7.94
C ASN A 52 -5.89 -1.65 6.67
N GLY A 53 -7.13 -1.20 6.81
CA GLY A 53 -7.93 -0.66 5.70
C GLY A 53 -7.28 0.55 4.99
N LEU A 54 -6.36 1.29 5.63
CA LEU A 54 -5.65 2.39 4.98
C LEU A 54 -4.68 1.90 3.90
N LEU A 55 -4.04 0.74 4.11
CA LEU A 55 -3.21 0.10 3.08
C LEU A 55 -4.05 -0.34 1.89
N THR A 56 -5.17 -1.02 2.14
CA THR A 56 -6.09 -1.46 1.09
C THR A 56 -6.64 -0.27 0.31
N ASN A 57 -7.01 0.81 1.00
CA ASN A 57 -7.45 2.05 0.37
C ASN A 57 -6.36 2.66 -0.51
N LEU A 58 -5.13 2.76 0.00
CA LEU A 58 -4.00 3.28 -0.76
C LEU A 58 -3.77 2.48 -2.05
N TYR A 59 -3.70 1.14 -1.98
CA TYR A 59 -3.50 0.32 -3.17
C TYR A 59 -4.69 0.38 -4.13
N ARG A 60 -5.92 0.54 -3.63
CA ARG A 60 -7.10 0.77 -4.47
C ARG A 60 -6.97 2.09 -5.23
N CYS A 61 -6.58 3.18 -4.57
CA CYS A 61 -6.37 4.47 -5.22
C CYS A 61 -5.24 4.42 -6.25
N VAL A 62 -4.14 3.71 -5.96
CA VAL A 62 -3.06 3.49 -6.94
C VAL A 62 -3.58 2.75 -8.19
N ARG A 63 -4.48 1.78 -8.02
CA ARG A 63 -5.07 1.02 -9.14
C ARG A 63 -6.09 1.83 -9.93
N GLU A 64 -7.01 2.52 -9.25
CA GLU A 64 -8.22 3.08 -9.85
C GLU A 64 -8.12 4.58 -10.14
N LYS A 65 -7.34 5.32 -9.36
CA LYS A 65 -7.26 6.79 -9.38
C LYS A 65 -5.80 7.29 -9.26
N PRO A 66 -4.85 6.77 -10.06
CA PRO A 66 -3.43 7.10 -9.88
C PRO A 66 -3.16 8.58 -10.06
N ASN A 67 -3.78 9.23 -11.05
CA ASN A 67 -3.55 10.65 -11.33
C ASN A 67 -4.09 11.54 -10.21
N GLU A 68 -5.31 11.28 -9.71
CA GLU A 68 -5.88 12.04 -8.59
C GLU A 68 -5.01 11.92 -7.32
N LEU A 69 -4.48 10.72 -7.05
CA LEU A 69 -3.57 10.50 -5.93
C LEU A 69 -2.24 11.25 -6.11
N ILE A 70 -1.66 11.21 -7.31
CA ILE A 70 -0.43 11.95 -7.64
C ILE A 70 -0.65 13.45 -7.46
N ASP A 71 -1.76 13.98 -8.00
CA ASP A 71 -2.11 15.40 -7.90
C ASP A 71 -2.31 15.83 -6.45
N ALA A 72 -3.00 15.01 -5.64
CA ALA A 72 -3.19 15.25 -4.21
C ALA A 72 -1.88 15.25 -3.40
N LEU A 73 -0.84 14.59 -3.89
CA LEU A 73 0.48 14.54 -3.26
C LEU A 73 1.45 15.60 -3.79
N TYR A 74 1.16 16.22 -4.93
CA TYR A 74 2.15 16.99 -5.70
C TYR A 74 2.68 18.22 -4.97
N PHE A 75 1.82 18.94 -4.22
CA PHE A 75 2.17 20.17 -3.50
C PHE A 75 2.18 20.02 -1.98
N VAL A 76 2.17 18.79 -1.47
CA VAL A 76 2.25 18.53 -0.03
C VAL A 76 3.58 19.04 0.53
N LEU A 77 3.53 19.70 1.69
CA LEU A 77 4.72 20.12 2.41
C LEU A 77 5.20 19.02 3.36
N ASN A 78 6.51 18.78 3.36
CA ASN A 78 7.16 17.91 4.35
C ASN A 78 7.54 18.73 5.59
N SER A 79 6.54 19.25 6.30
CA SER A 79 6.70 20.06 7.51
C SER A 79 6.19 19.30 8.75
N ARG A 80 6.67 19.67 9.94
CA ARG A 80 6.15 19.10 11.20
C ARG A 80 4.66 19.44 11.38
N GLU A 81 4.27 20.66 11.04
CA GLU A 81 2.91 21.16 11.19
C GLU A 81 1.94 20.37 10.29
N ASP A 82 2.28 20.19 9.00
CA ASP A 82 1.49 19.39 8.06
C ASP A 82 1.42 17.92 8.48
N PHE A 83 2.53 17.35 8.95
CA PHE A 83 2.55 15.98 9.48
C PHE A 83 1.54 15.80 10.63
N ASP A 84 1.53 16.72 11.60
CA ASP A 84 0.63 16.65 12.75
C ASP A 84 -0.84 16.85 12.31
N ILE A 85 -1.12 17.77 11.37
CA ILE A 85 -2.45 17.98 10.78
C ILE A 85 -2.98 16.69 10.13
N VAL A 86 -2.18 16.08 9.27
CA VAL A 86 -2.58 14.87 8.51
C VAL A 86 -2.77 13.68 9.44
N LYS A 87 -1.91 13.54 10.45
CA LYS A 87 -2.03 12.51 11.48
C LYS A 87 -3.32 12.65 12.28
N GLU A 88 -3.68 13.87 12.69
CA GLU A 88 -4.94 14.11 13.39
C GLU A 88 -6.17 13.86 12.51
N ALA A 89 -6.11 14.26 11.24
CA ALA A 89 -7.20 14.05 10.29
C ALA A 89 -7.52 12.56 10.09
N LEU A 90 -6.50 11.71 9.97
CA LEU A 90 -6.68 10.26 9.87
C LEU A 90 -7.21 9.61 11.15
N ALA A 91 -6.89 10.15 12.32
CA ALA A 91 -7.35 9.62 13.60
C ALA A 91 -8.85 9.90 13.87
N ARG A 92 -9.43 10.95 13.27
CA ARG A 92 -10.81 11.38 13.53
C ARG A 92 -11.87 10.69 12.67
N ASP A 93 -11.48 9.73 11.83
CA ASP A 93 -12.36 9.09 10.82
C ASP A 93 -13.19 10.13 10.06
N SER A 94 -12.52 11.20 9.61
CA SER A 94 -13.15 12.30 8.88
C SER A 94 -13.75 11.77 7.56
N PRO A 95 -14.93 12.25 7.13
CA PRO A 95 -15.56 11.85 5.87
C PRO A 95 -14.85 12.45 4.65
N GLU A 96 -13.55 12.22 4.53
CA GLU A 96 -12.73 12.58 3.38
C GLU A 96 -12.89 11.55 2.25
N SER A 97 -12.61 11.97 1.02
CA SER A 97 -12.59 11.03 -0.10
C SER A 97 -11.47 9.98 0.05
N ASP A 98 -11.66 8.81 -0.55
CA ASP A 98 -10.67 7.73 -0.53
C ASP A 98 -9.28 8.20 -1.01
N VAL A 99 -9.22 9.11 -2.00
CA VAL A 99 -7.97 9.67 -2.52
C VAL A 99 -7.27 10.55 -1.48
N ILE A 100 -8.02 11.42 -0.79
CA ILE A 100 -7.45 12.27 0.28
C ILE A 100 -6.98 11.41 1.45
N ARG A 101 -7.75 10.39 1.84
CA ARG A 101 -7.33 9.45 2.88
C ARG A 101 -6.07 8.68 2.47
N ALA A 102 -5.96 8.27 1.21
CA ALA A 102 -4.77 7.61 0.67
C ALA A 102 -3.56 8.56 0.65
N SER A 103 -3.74 9.82 0.26
CA SER A 103 -2.65 10.80 0.24
C SER A 103 -2.17 11.13 1.65
N TYR A 104 -3.08 11.27 2.61
CA TYR A 104 -2.76 11.44 4.03
C TYR A 104 -1.98 10.26 4.56
N PHE A 105 -2.44 9.05 4.29
CA PHE A 105 -1.76 7.85 4.77
C PHE A 105 -0.36 7.70 4.16
N TYR A 106 -0.22 8.00 2.87
CA TYR A 106 1.06 7.97 2.18
C TYR A 106 2.09 8.96 2.77
N GLN A 107 1.65 10.11 3.27
CA GLN A 107 2.52 11.10 3.92
C GLN A 107 3.09 10.63 5.27
N LEU A 108 2.48 9.62 5.90
CA LEU A 108 2.87 9.15 7.24
C LEU A 108 3.80 7.92 7.23
N ILE A 109 4.11 7.32 6.07
CA ILE A 109 4.76 5.98 5.94
C ILE A 109 6.03 5.93 5.08
#